data_AF-A0A2G9TA14-F1
#
_entry.id   AF-A0A2G9TA14-F1
#
_cell.length_a   1.000
_cell.length_b   1.000
_cell.length_c   1.000
_cell.angle_alpha   90.00
_cell.angle_beta   90.00
_cell.angle_gamma   90.00
#
_symmetry.space_group_name_H-M   'P 1'
#
loop_
_entity.id
_entity.type
_entity.pdbx_description
1 polymer ?
#
loop_
_entity_poly.entity_id
_entity_poly.type
_entity_poly.pdbx_seq_one_letter_code
_entity_poly.pdbx_strand_id
1 'polypeptide(L)'
;GRASILREIGQNEAGELLNNARVDWIVNNPDINMVLGATMPLTTCPIDLSLDSRMLEYSHDYVHFYVGGDMGKSHSSSNDVVFLYHHSMIDLIYEHWRQKMQELPLAPQVWSGEHTD
;
A
#
# COMPACT_ATOMS: atom_id res chain seq x y z
N GLY A 1 12.34 3.91 25.83
CA GLY A 1 12.43 3.11 24.59
C GLY A 1 13.47 2.04 24.75
N ARG A 2 13.40 0.96 23.95
CA ARG A 2 14.47 -0.05 23.87
C ARG A 2 15.73 0.58 23.25
N ALA A 3 16.90 0.03 23.59
CA ALA A 3 18.19 0.51 23.06
C ALA A 3 18.46 0.05 21.62
N SER A 4 17.67 -0.88 21.10
CA SER A 4 17.82 -1.48 19.78
C SER A 4 16.47 -1.69 19.11
N ILE A 5 16.48 -1.68 17.79
CA ILE A 5 15.34 -2.07 16.96
C ILE A 5 15.08 -3.57 17.12
N LEU A 6 13.84 -3.95 17.37
CA LEU A 6 13.38 -5.34 17.37
C LEU A 6 12.71 -5.65 16.03
N ARG A 7 13.07 -6.80 15.45
CA ARG A 7 12.37 -7.42 14.32
C ARG A 7 11.97 -8.84 14.72
N GLU A 8 10.77 -9.25 14.36
CA GLU A 8 10.18 -10.56 14.67
C GLU A 8 9.84 -11.26 13.35
N ILE A 9 10.88 -11.48 12.54
CA ILE A 9 10.73 -11.92 11.15
C ILE A 9 9.89 -13.19 11.06
N GLY A 10 8.82 -13.12 10.27
CA GLY A 10 7.93 -14.24 9.96
C GLY A 10 7.13 -14.78 11.15
N GLN A 11 7.06 -14.07 12.28
CA GLN A 11 6.30 -14.52 13.45
C GLN A 11 4.82 -14.15 13.39
N ASN A 12 4.44 -13.15 12.59
CA ASN A 12 3.04 -12.77 12.40
C ASN A 12 2.43 -13.57 11.25
N GLU A 13 1.34 -14.30 11.51
CA GLU A 13 0.63 -15.12 10.52
C GLU A 13 0.00 -14.30 9.39
N ALA A 14 -0.28 -13.01 9.62
CA ALA A 14 -0.74 -12.08 8.58
C ALA A 14 0.42 -11.52 7.72
N GLY A 15 1.68 -11.88 8.01
CA GLY A 15 2.85 -11.39 7.31
C GLY A 15 3.09 -12.11 5.98
N GLU A 16 3.32 -11.33 4.92
CA GLU A 16 3.66 -11.83 3.58
C GLU A 16 4.65 -10.88 2.90
N LEU A 17 5.56 -11.44 2.09
CA LEU A 17 6.41 -10.64 1.20
C LEU A 17 5.68 -10.32 -0.11
N LEU A 18 6.01 -9.18 -0.71
CA LEU A 18 5.59 -8.86 -2.07
C LEU A 18 6.15 -9.87 -3.07
N ASN A 19 5.35 -10.19 -4.08
CA ASN A 19 5.72 -11.04 -5.20
C ASN A 19 5.30 -10.40 -6.53
N ASN A 20 5.88 -10.86 -7.63
CA ASN A 20 5.64 -10.29 -8.95
C ASN A 20 4.17 -10.35 -9.37
N ALA A 21 3.46 -11.44 -9.05
CA ALA A 21 2.04 -11.57 -9.41
C ALA A 21 1.16 -10.49 -8.75
N ARG A 22 1.49 -10.10 -7.51
CA ARG A 22 0.82 -9.02 -6.80
C ARG A 22 1.18 -7.65 -7.36
N VAL A 23 2.46 -7.41 -7.64
CA VAL A 23 2.92 -6.17 -8.30
C VAL A 23 2.25 -6.01 -9.66
N ASP A 24 2.22 -7.06 -10.47
CA ASP A 24 1.57 -7.06 -11.78
C ASP A 24 0.07 -6.77 -11.64
N TRP A 25 -0.61 -7.35 -10.66
CA TRP A 25 -2.02 -7.08 -10.43
C TRP A 25 -2.27 -5.60 -10.10
N ILE A 26 -1.45 -5.00 -9.23
CA ILE A 26 -1.56 -3.58 -8.83
C ILE A 26 -1.31 -2.66 -10.03
N VAL A 27 -0.18 -2.84 -10.73
CA VAL A 27 0.22 -1.95 -11.84
C VAL A 27 -0.76 -1.99 -13.00
N ASN A 28 -1.44 -3.12 -13.21
CA ASN A 28 -2.42 -3.28 -14.28
C ASN A 28 -3.86 -2.92 -13.87
N ASN A 29 -4.11 -2.54 -12.62
CA ASN A 29 -5.47 -2.28 -12.15
C ASN A 29 -5.94 -0.87 -12.56
N PRO A 30 -7.04 -0.72 -13.33
CA PRO A 30 -7.53 0.61 -13.73
C PRO A 30 -8.29 1.34 -12.61
N ASP A 31 -8.70 0.65 -11.54
CA ASP A 31 -9.45 1.23 -10.45
C ASP A 31 -8.53 1.73 -9.34
N ILE A 32 -8.49 3.04 -9.14
CA ILE A 32 -7.69 3.69 -8.08
C ILE A 32 -8.06 3.22 -6.68
N ASN A 33 -9.33 2.85 -6.45
CA ASN A 33 -9.78 2.36 -5.16
C ASN A 33 -9.14 1.02 -4.83
N MET A 34 -8.86 0.19 -5.85
CA MET A 34 -8.19 -1.10 -5.71
C MET A 34 -6.67 -0.97 -5.57
N VAL A 35 -6.12 0.23 -5.79
CA VAL A 35 -4.69 0.52 -5.57
C VAL A 35 -4.48 1.17 -4.21
N LEU A 36 -5.11 2.32 -3.96
CA LEU A 36 -4.90 3.07 -2.71
C LEU A 36 -5.53 2.39 -1.50
N GLY A 37 -6.72 1.81 -1.68
CA GLY A 37 -7.50 1.22 -0.60
C GLY A 37 -7.86 2.16 0.55
N ALA A 38 -8.63 1.63 1.49
CA ALA A 38 -8.98 2.31 2.73
C ALA A 38 -8.30 1.57 3.89
N THR A 39 -7.27 2.17 4.46
CA THR A 39 -6.48 1.58 5.56
C THR A 39 -7.27 1.43 6.86
N MET A 40 -8.32 2.23 7.04
CA MET A 40 -9.17 2.19 8.24
C MET A 40 -10.58 2.70 7.90
N PRO A 41 -11.48 1.85 7.37
CA PRO A 41 -12.88 2.22 7.20
C PRO A 41 -13.46 2.60 8.58
N LEU A 42 -13.87 3.85 8.74
CA LEU A 42 -14.52 4.30 9.97
C LEU A 42 -15.84 3.53 10.11
N THR A 43 -16.09 2.95 11.29
CA THR A 43 -17.36 2.26 11.57
C THR A 43 -18.59 3.16 11.42
N THR A 44 -18.39 4.47 11.47
CA THR A 44 -19.42 5.51 11.33
C THR A 44 -19.65 5.97 9.88
N CYS A 45 -18.77 5.60 8.95
CA CYS A 45 -18.92 5.91 7.53
C CYS A 45 -18.69 4.61 6.74
N PRO A 46 -19.75 3.86 6.42
CA PRO A 46 -19.61 2.62 5.67
C PRO A 46 -19.02 2.94 4.29
N ILE A 47 -17.78 2.53 4.10
CA ILE A 47 -17.12 2.55 2.80
C ILE A 47 -17.70 1.37 2.01
N ASP A 48 -18.58 1.66 1.06
CA ASP A 48 -19.09 0.67 0.09
C ASP A 48 -18.08 0.49 -1.05
N LEU A 49 -16.88 0.02 -0.69
CA LEU A 49 -15.85 -0.34 -1.66
C LEU A 49 -15.60 -1.85 -1.57
N SER A 50 -15.41 -2.47 -2.73
CA SER A 50 -14.89 -3.84 -2.79
C SER A 50 -13.47 -3.84 -2.22
N LEU A 51 -13.26 -4.56 -1.11
CA LEU A 51 -11.93 -4.74 -0.52
C LEU A 51 -11.29 -6.00 -1.10
N ASP A 52 -10.04 -5.90 -1.53
CA ASP A 52 -9.24 -7.02 -2.03
C ASP A 52 -7.90 -7.08 -1.29
N SER A 53 -7.53 -8.26 -0.81
CA SER A 53 -6.23 -8.46 -0.13
C SER A 53 -5.00 -8.02 -0.93
N ARG A 54 -5.10 -7.90 -2.27
CA ARG A 54 -4.00 -7.53 -3.16
C ARG A 54 -3.80 -6.02 -3.31
N MET A 55 -4.67 -5.19 -2.73
CA MET A 55 -4.52 -3.73 -2.75
C MET A 55 -3.12 -3.31 -2.28
N LEU A 56 -2.57 -2.24 -2.85
CA LEU A 56 -1.18 -1.84 -2.59
C LEU A 56 -0.96 -1.56 -1.09
N GLU A 57 -1.91 -0.89 -0.46
CA GLU A 57 -1.87 -0.59 0.98
C GLU A 57 -1.87 -1.87 1.84
N TYR A 58 -2.74 -2.84 1.57
CA TYR A 58 -2.75 -4.10 2.32
C TYR A 58 -1.47 -4.92 2.08
N SER A 59 -0.97 -4.87 0.85
CA SER A 59 0.30 -5.49 0.48
C SER A 59 1.49 -4.85 1.19
N HIS A 60 1.44 -3.54 1.42
CA HIS A 60 2.41 -2.79 2.22
C HIS A 60 2.36 -3.21 3.70
N ASP A 61 1.16 -3.37 4.27
CA ASP A 61 0.96 -3.82 5.64
C ASP A 61 1.47 -5.25 5.88
N TYR A 62 1.27 -6.16 4.93
CA TYR A 62 1.76 -7.53 5.06
C TYR A 62 3.29 -7.61 5.21
N VAL A 63 4.04 -6.70 4.59
CA VAL A 63 5.50 -6.64 4.77
C VAL A 63 5.86 -6.06 6.13
N HIS A 64 5.12 -5.06 6.63
CA HIS A 64 5.29 -4.59 8.02
C HIS A 64 5.07 -5.74 9.01
N PHE A 65 4.03 -6.55 8.81
CA PHE A 65 3.75 -7.72 9.62
C PHE A 65 4.80 -8.81 9.47
N TYR A 66 5.31 -9.04 8.25
CA TYR A 66 6.36 -10.01 8.01
C TYR A 66 7.66 -9.64 8.73
N VAL A 67 8.07 -8.37 8.74
CA VAL A 67 9.25 -7.93 9.49
C VAL A 67 8.99 -7.93 11.00
N GLY A 68 7.77 -7.59 11.42
CA GLY A 68 7.33 -7.68 12.81
C GLY A 68 8.07 -6.73 13.76
N GLY A 69 7.93 -6.94 15.07
CA GLY A 69 8.59 -6.12 16.08
C GLY A 69 8.23 -4.64 15.98
N ASP A 70 9.24 -3.77 15.88
CA ASP A 70 9.02 -2.32 15.75
C ASP A 70 8.48 -1.94 14.36
N MET A 71 8.85 -2.68 13.30
CA MET A 71 8.31 -2.51 11.93
C MET A 71 6.82 -2.87 11.82
N GLY A 72 6.34 -3.83 12.61
CA GLY A 72 4.94 -4.25 12.59
C GLY A 72 3.95 -3.28 13.26
N LYS A 73 4.40 -2.14 13.79
CA LYS A 73 3.57 -1.20 14.54
C LYS A 73 3.68 0.21 13.96
N SER A 74 2.54 0.81 13.65
CA SER A 74 2.46 2.12 12.98
C SER A 74 3.19 3.25 13.73
N HIS A 75 3.24 3.20 15.07
CA HIS A 75 3.89 4.22 15.89
C HIS A 75 5.40 4.04 16.06
N SER A 76 5.97 2.89 15.67
CA SER A 76 7.40 2.61 15.85
C SER A 76 8.13 2.23 14.57
N SER A 77 7.42 1.88 13.49
CA SER A 77 8.01 1.34 12.26
C SER A 77 9.00 2.30 11.61
N SER A 78 8.71 3.60 11.63
CA SER A 78 9.59 4.66 11.10
C SER A 78 10.94 4.81 11.82
N ASN A 79 11.13 4.16 12.97
CA ASN A 79 12.44 4.12 13.65
C ASN A 79 13.39 3.06 13.07
N ASP A 80 12.90 2.10 12.28
CA ASP A 80 13.71 1.10 11.60
C ASP A 80 14.14 1.61 10.21
N VAL A 81 15.43 1.55 9.89
CA VAL A 81 15.97 1.95 8.57
C VAL A 81 15.32 1.20 7.39
N VAL A 82 14.85 -0.03 7.61
CA VAL A 82 14.15 -0.82 6.58
C VAL A 82 12.83 -0.17 6.16
N PHE A 83 12.21 0.65 7.02
CA PHE A 83 11.03 1.44 6.69
C PHE A 83 11.24 2.26 5.41
N LEU A 84 12.39 2.94 5.29
CA LEU A 84 12.69 3.78 4.14
C LEU A 84 12.75 2.96 2.85
N TYR A 85 13.43 1.81 2.87
CA TYR A 85 13.55 0.94 1.70
C TYR A 85 12.23 0.30 1.31
N HIS A 86 11.44 -0.13 2.30
CA HIS A 86 10.10 -0.68 2.07
C HIS A 86 9.19 0.35 1.41
N HIS A 87 9.08 1.55 1.99
CA HIS A 87 8.22 2.61 1.43
C HIS A 87 8.72 3.09 0.06
N SER A 88 10.04 3.18 -0.16
CA SER A 88 10.58 3.50 -1.49
C SER A 88 10.16 2.47 -2.55
N MET A 89 10.07 1.18 -2.19
CA MET A 89 9.59 0.14 -3.09
C MET A 89 8.08 0.27 -3.35
N ILE A 90 7.29 0.58 -2.32
CA ILE A 90 5.84 0.83 -2.46
C ILE A 90 5.57 2.04 -3.35
N ASP A 91 6.30 3.13 -3.14
CA ASP A 91 6.22 4.35 -3.96
C ASP A 91 6.62 4.07 -5.42
N LEU A 92 7.63 3.22 -5.63
CA LEU A 92 8.02 2.80 -6.97
C LEU A 92 6.91 2.00 -7.67
N ILE A 93 6.21 1.10 -6.97
CA ILE A 93 5.08 0.34 -7.53
C ILE A 93 3.93 1.29 -7.89
N TYR A 94 3.60 2.21 -6.98
CA TYR A 94 2.59 3.25 -7.23
C TYR A 94 2.95 4.11 -8.45
N GLU A 95 4.22 4.51 -8.57
CA GLU A 95 4.69 5.33 -9.69
C GLU A 95 4.55 4.61 -11.04
N HIS A 96 4.86 3.31 -11.11
CA HIS A 96 4.64 2.51 -12.31
C HIS A 96 3.15 2.45 -12.69
N TRP A 97 2.27 2.26 -11.70
CA TRP A 97 0.83 2.32 -11.92
C TRP A 97 0.40 3.70 -12.44
N ARG A 98 0.83 4.79 -11.78
CA ARG A 98 0.47 6.17 -12.12
C ARG A 98 0.89 6.54 -13.54
N GLN A 99 2.13 6.22 -13.94
CA GLN A 99 2.61 6.43 -15.30
C GLN A 99 1.76 5.67 -16.32
N LYS A 100 1.48 4.40 -16.06
CA LYS A 100 0.65 3.57 -16.94
C LYS A 100 -0.75 4.12 -17.10
N MET A 101 -1.38 4.60 -16.03
CA MET A 101 -2.72 5.19 -16.10
C MET A 101 -2.75 6.50 -16.88
N GLN A 102 -1.68 7.31 -16.82
CA GLN A 102 -1.57 8.56 -17.57
C GLN A 102 -1.42 8.36 -19.08
N GLU A 103 -0.80 7.26 -19.51
CA GLU A 103 -0.64 6.92 -20.93
C GLU A 103 -1.92 6.34 -21.57
N LEU A 104 -2.94 5.99 -20.76
CA LEU A 104 -4.18 5.45 -21.29
C LEU A 104 -4.97 6.54 -22.06
N PRO A 105 -5.56 6.24 -23.23
CA PRO A 105 -6.34 7.20 -24.02
C PRO A 105 -7.54 7.85 -23.30
N LEU A 106 -7.94 7.30 -22.15
CA LEU A 106 -9.04 7.79 -21.29
C LEU A 106 -8.55 8.67 -20.12
N ALA A 107 -7.24 8.83 -19.93
CA ALA A 107 -6.66 9.64 -18.87
C ALA A 107 -7.16 11.10 -18.82
N PRO A 108 -7.46 11.78 -19.94
CA PRO A 108 -7.96 13.15 -19.87
C PRO A 108 -9.32 13.29 -19.17
N GLN A 109 -10.16 12.25 -19.12
CA GLN A 109 -11.53 12.35 -18.58
C GLN A 109 -11.67 12.01 -17.09
N VAL A 110 -10.74 11.23 -16.53
CA VAL A 110 -10.77 10.84 -15.10
C VAL A 110 -10.00 11.83 -14.23
N TRP A 111 -8.98 12.48 -14.77
CA TRP A 111 -8.12 13.43 -14.06
C TRP A 111 -8.49 14.91 -14.27
N SER A 112 -9.39 15.21 -15.22
CA SER A 112 -10.00 16.54 -15.35
C SER A 112 -11.10 16.68 -14.30
N GLY A 113 -10.71 16.96 -13.06
CA GLY A 113 -11.63 17.57 -12.11
C GLY A 113 -12.09 18.92 -12.66
N GLU A 114 -13.13 18.94 -13.49
CA GLU A 114 -13.94 20.13 -13.69
C GLU A 114 -14.69 20.38 -12.37
N HIS A 115 -14.03 21.07 -11.44
CA HIS A 115 -14.72 21.97 -10.53
C HIS A 115 -15.33 23.07 -11.41
N THR A 116 -16.62 22.93 -11.72
CA THR A 116 -17.42 24.07 -12.15
C THR A 116 -17.65 24.96 -10.92
N ASP A 117 -17.08 26.17 -10.97
CA ASP A 117 -17.44 27.32 -10.11
C ASP A 117 -18.97 27.56 -10.10
#